data_AF-A0A2U3LVM7-F1
#
_entry.id   AF-A0A2U3LVM7-F1
#
_cell.length_a   1.000
_cell.length_b   1.000
_cell.length_c   1.000
_cell.angle_alpha   90.00
_cell.angle_beta   90.00
_cell.angle_gamma   90.00
#
_symmetry.space_group_name_H-M   'P 1'
#
loop_
_entity.id
_entity.type
_entity.pdbx_description
1 polymer ?
#
loop_
_entity_poly.entity_id
_entity_poly.type
_entity_poly.pdbx_seq_one_letter_code
_entity_poly.pdbx_strand_id
1 'polypeptide(L)' 'MADNSITISLCMIVRNEENTIARCLDSVKGIPDEIVIVDTGSSDRTKEIVKEYTDKIFDFT' A
#
# COMPACT_ATOMS: atom_id res chain seq x y z
N MET A 1 23.72 15.51 3.21
CA MET A 1 22.32 15.33 2.78
C MET A 1 22.31 14.03 2.00
N ALA A 2 21.70 12.96 2.50
CA ALA A 2 21.53 11.76 1.69
C ALA A 2 20.58 12.12 0.54
N ASP A 3 20.91 11.71 -0.68
CA ASP A 3 19.98 11.77 -1.81
C ASP A 3 18.74 10.94 -1.44
N ASN A 4 17.58 11.59 -1.35
CA ASN A 4 16.31 10.95 -1.01
C ASN A 4 15.59 10.51 -2.30
N SER A 5 16.35 10.06 -3.30
CA SER A 5 15.81 9.58 -4.55
C SER A 5 15.03 8.29 -4.30
N ILE A 6 13.78 8.26 -4.76
CA ILE A 6 12.96 7.05 -4.76
C ILE A 6 13.56 6.10 -5.79
N THR A 7 14.01 4.93 -5.36
CA THR A 7 14.62 3.90 -6.21
C THR A 7 13.69 2.71 -6.43
N ILE A 8 12.90 2.35 -5.42
CA ILE A 8 11.97 1.21 -5.48
C ILE A 8 10.59 1.65 -4.97
N SER A 9 9.59 1.54 -5.84
CA SER A 9 8.18 1.75 -5.51
C SER A 9 7.43 0.42 -5.52
N LEU A 10 6.68 0.15 -4.44
CA LEU A 10 5.70 -0.93 -4.41
C LEU A 10 4.34 -0.37 -4.87
N CYS A 11 3.90 -0.75 -6.06
CA CYS A 11 2.59 -0.37 -6.58
C CYS A 11 1.64 -1.56 -6.51
N MET A 12 0.49 -1.41 -5.87
CA MET A 12 -0.51 -2.47 -5.73
C MET A 12 -1.89 -2.00 -6.16
N ILE A 13 -2.61 -2.85 -6.90
CA ILE A 13 -4.05 -2.71 -7.14
C ILE A 13 -4.75 -3.66 -6.17
N VAL A 14 -5.66 -3.15 -5.35
CA VAL A 14 -6.24 -3.90 -4.22
C VAL A 14 -7.76 -3.84 -4.27
N ARG A 15 -8.41 -4.91 -3.80
CA ARG A 15 -9.86 -4.99 -3.55
C ARG A 15 -10.19 -6.05 -2.52
N ASN A 16 -10.80 -5.67 -1.40
CA ASN A 16 -11.33 -6.59 -0.39
C ASN A 16 -10.33 -7.65 0.14
N GLU A 17 -9.16 -7.20 0.58
CA GLU A 17 -8.05 -8.01 1.08
C GLU A 17 -7.80 -7.83 2.59
N GLU A 18 -8.81 -7.50 3.40
CA GLU A 18 -8.63 -7.20 4.83
C GLU A 18 -7.95 -8.34 5.62
N ASN A 19 -8.09 -9.58 5.18
CA ASN A 19 -7.53 -10.77 5.83
C ASN A 19 -6.05 -11.02 5.50
N THR A 20 -5.51 -10.39 4.45
CA THR A 20 -4.18 -10.72 3.91
C THR A 20 -3.27 -9.51 3.75
N ILE A 21 -3.84 -8.32 3.53
CA ILE A 21 -3.09 -7.14 3.08
C ILE A 21 -2.03 -6.68 4.09
N ALA A 22 -2.33 -6.71 5.39
CA ALA A 22 -1.36 -6.39 6.45
C ALA A 22 -0.14 -7.31 6.39
N ARG A 23 -0.37 -8.64 6.39
CA ARG A 23 0.70 -9.64 6.30
C ARG A 23 1.52 -9.49 5.01
N CYS A 24 0.87 -9.16 3.89
CA CYS A 24 1.55 -8.91 2.63
C CYS A 24 2.52 -7.72 2.73
N LEU A 25 2.02 -6.58 3.22
CA LEU A 25 2.82 -5.36 3.37
C LEU A 25 3.93 -5.52 4.42
N ASP A 26 3.67 -6.24 5.52
CA ASP A 26 4.68 -6.57 6.52
C ASP A 26 5.84 -7.40 5.94
N SER A 27 5.55 -8.32 5.01
CA SER A 27 6.58 -9.20 4.43
C SER A 27 7.62 -8.49 3.58
N VAL A 28 7.31 -7.26 3.14
CA VAL A 28 8.20 -6.41 2.32
C VAL A 28 8.60 -5.12 3.03
N LYS A 29 8.29 -5.00 4.33
CA LYS A 29 8.56 -3.79 5.12
C LYS A 29 10.04 -3.45 5.12
N GLY A 30 10.37 -2.21 4.78
CA GLY A 30 11.75 -1.69 4.72
C GLY A 30 12.49 -1.99 3.41
N ILE A 31 11.84 -2.62 2.43
CA ILE A 31 12.39 -2.82 1.09
C ILE A 31 12.04 -1.66 0.15
N PRO A 32 10.75 -1.28 -0.04
CA PRO A 32 10.41 -0.16 -0.91
C PRO A 32 10.63 1.18 -0.21
N ASP A 33 11.03 2.18 -0.98
CA ASP A 33 11.12 3.58 -0.54
C ASP A 33 9.73 4.21 -0.43
N GLU A 34 8.79 3.74 -1.26
CA GLU A 34 7.39 4.17 -1.25
C GLU A 34 6.42 3.04 -1.58
N ILE A 35 5.20 3.17 -1.06
CA ILE A 35 4.08 2.26 -1.35
C ILE A 35 2.94 3.08 -1.94
N VAL A 36 2.41 2.65 -3.08
CA VAL A 36 1.28 3.24 -3.78
C VAL A 36 0.18 2.21 -3.92
N ILE A 37 -1.01 2.52 -3.40
CA ILE A 37 -2.18 1.65 -3.45
C ILE A 37 -3.24 2.25 -4.37
N VAL A 38 -3.75 1.46 -5.29
CA VAL A 38 -4.95 1.76 -6.07
C VAL A 38 -6.07 0.85 -5.59
N ASP A 39 -7.03 1.38 -4.86
CA ASP A 39 -8.20 0.65 -4.38
C ASP A 39 -9.30 0.64 -5.46
N THR A 40 -9.76 -0.56 -5.85
CA THR A 40 -10.77 -0.73 -6.91
C THR A 40 -12.19 -0.91 -6.37
N GLY A 41 -12.50 -0.21 -5.27
CA GLY A 41 -13.80 -0.26 -4.61
C GLY A 41 -13.88 -1.35 -3.54
N SER A 42 -12.96 -1.32 -2.58
CA SER A 42 -13.09 -2.14 -1.38
C SER A 42 -14.29 -1.68 -0.55
N SER A 43 -15.09 -2.65 -0.10
CA SER A 43 -16.24 -2.49 0.80
C SER A 43 -15.97 -3.04 2.21
N ASP A 44 -14.78 -3.58 2.42
CA ASP A 44 -14.30 -4.13 3.69
C ASP A 44 -13.26 -3.18 4.34
N ARG A 45 -12.52 -3.66 5.34
CA ARG A 45 -11.53 -2.84 6.07
C ARG A 45 -10.19 -2.70 5.37
N THR A 46 -10.04 -3.15 4.12
CA THR A 46 -8.78 -3.04 3.35
C THR A 46 -8.20 -1.64 3.38
N LYS A 47 -9.04 -0.62 3.10
CA LYS A 47 -8.62 0.79 3.08
C LYS A 47 -8.20 1.32 4.45
N GLU A 48 -8.78 0.79 5.53
CA GLU A 48 -8.36 1.16 6.88
C GLU A 48 -6.96 0.60 7.16
N ILE A 49 -6.72 -0.65 6.78
CA ILE A 49 -5.45 -1.34 7.03
C ILE A 49 -4.32 -0.71 6.20
N VAL A 50 -4.52 -0.45 4.91
CA VAL A 50 -3.44 0.11 4.06
C VAL A 50 -3.00 1.52 4.48
N LYS A 51 -3.87 2.29 5.15
CA LYS A 51 -3.53 3.62 5.70
C LYS A 51 -2.48 3.57 6.80
N GLU A 52 -2.29 2.41 7.44
CA GLU A 52 -1.21 2.22 8.42
C GLU A 52 0.17 2.12 7.75
N TYR A 53 0.22 1.89 6.43
CA TYR A 53 1.45 1.66 5.67
C TYR A 53 1.79 2.78 4.70
N THR A 54 0.80 3.50 4.17
CA THR A 54 1.02 4.62 3.24
C THR A 54 -0.19 5.55 3.18
N ASP A 55 0.08 6.83 2.92
CA ASP A 55 -0.94 7.83 2.61
C ASP A 55 -1.25 7.90 1.10
N LYS A 56 -0.45 7.24 0.24
CA LYS A 56 -0.63 7.25 -1.22
C LYS A 56 -1.64 6.20 -1.67
N ILE A 57 -2.90 6.45 -1.35
CA ILE A 57 -4.03 5.58 -1.68
C ILE A 57 -4.95 6.30 -2.66
N PHE A 58 -5.22 5.68 -3.81
CA PHE A 58 -6.05 6.23 -4.89
C PHE A 58 -7.28 5.34 -5.11
N ASP A 59 -8.46 5.94 -5.10
CA ASP A 59 -9.70 5.21 -5.40
C ASP A 59 -9.96 5.18 -6.92
N PHE A 60 -10.32 4.01 -7.45
CA PHE A 60 -10.79 3.82 -8.82
C PHE A 60 -12.06 2.96 -8.81
N THR A 61 -13.22 3.63 -8.88
CA THR A 61 -14.55 3.00 -8.73
C THR A 61 -15.47 3.34 -9.89
#